data_AF-A0A9N8E5T2-F1
#
_entry.id   AF-A0A9N8E5T2-F1
#
_cell.length_a   1.000
_cell.length_b   1.000
_cell.length_c   1.000
_cell.angle_alpha   90.00
_cell.angle_beta   90.00
_cell.angle_gamma   90.00
#
_symmetry.space_group_name_H-M   'P 1'
#
loop_
_entity.id
_entity.type
_entity.pdbx_description
1 polymer ?
#
loop_
_entity_poly.entity_id
_entity_poly.type
_entity_poly.pdbx_seq_one_letter_code
_entity_poly.pdbx_strand_id
1 'polypeptide(L)'
;MMFERPSLVRKRLAMPSSYAVPKGVAMEQLVEYGGHYELQKSCPKEMMALLSRTKAQETYSRFMDCIFKDKSTRVGLFGRWDLDRFAAVMEQFEAEFALHGIKVVLCELQISKSSYLWLEYIDLGVNDHYVPPYNVANQSSTQEIKTHSSQLKFPNGVAIEQFGYGHKQLEEQASPDLAALLKERGLMTEYNKMVDQCNEFAFRRGYGDVRKLRVIVLQYQAAFAAEGIDIFICQKKETVVCKTCIFRWLEFVDRSQQPDYRPLDCYYQPPIAGLRFGGKVSKNKNSPARRP
;
A
#
# COMPACT_ATOMS: atom_id res chain seq x y z
N MET A 1 -20.69 43.62 -16.34
CA MET A 1 -20.68 42.18 -16.70
C MET A 1 -19.66 41.49 -15.80
N MET A 2 -20.12 40.82 -14.74
CA MET A 2 -19.28 39.93 -13.95
C MET A 2 -19.10 38.65 -14.73
N PHE A 3 -17.86 38.32 -15.11
CA PHE A 3 -17.53 36.99 -15.57
C PHE A 3 -17.56 36.06 -14.35
N GLU A 4 -18.63 35.26 -14.22
CA GLU A 4 -18.58 34.08 -13.36
C GLU A 4 -17.43 33.21 -13.84
N ARG A 5 -16.35 33.15 -13.05
CA ARG A 5 -15.29 32.19 -13.28
C ARG A 5 -15.91 30.81 -13.18
N PRO A 6 -15.74 29.92 -14.18
CA PRO A 6 -16.19 28.54 -14.05
C PRO A 6 -15.57 27.98 -12.79
N SER A 7 -16.41 27.62 -11.81
CA SER A 7 -15.94 26.97 -10.60
C SER A 7 -15.29 25.67 -11.06
N LEU A 8 -13.94 25.64 -11.03
CA LEU A 8 -13.15 24.43 -11.10
C LEU A 8 -13.40 23.65 -9.80
N VAL A 9 -14.63 23.18 -9.60
CA VAL A 9 -14.96 22.15 -8.63
C VAL A 9 -14.37 20.87 -9.22
N ARG A 10 -13.05 20.72 -9.06
CA ARG A 10 -12.40 19.43 -9.29
C ARG A 10 -13.06 18.48 -8.30
N LYS A 11 -13.74 17.47 -8.85
CA LYS A 11 -14.40 16.41 -8.09
C LYS A 11 -13.47 15.95 -6.97
N ARG A 12 -13.99 15.99 -5.74
CA ARG A 12 -13.41 15.36 -4.56
C ARG A 12 -13.00 13.94 -4.95
N LEU A 13 -11.70 13.69 -5.04
CA LEU A 13 -11.20 12.35 -5.31
C LEU A 13 -11.30 11.59 -3.98
N ALA A 14 -12.38 10.82 -3.86
CA ALA A 14 -12.53 9.89 -2.74
C ALA A 14 -11.40 8.86 -2.80
N MET A 15 -10.90 8.45 -1.64
CA MET A 15 -9.98 7.32 -1.53
C MET A 15 -10.48 6.13 -2.38
N PRO A 16 -9.57 5.32 -2.96
CA PRO A 16 -9.98 4.11 -3.66
C PRO A 16 -10.90 3.30 -2.75
N SER A 17 -12.09 2.93 -3.24
CA SER A 17 -13.11 2.21 -2.45
C SER A 17 -12.64 0.88 -1.85
N SER A 18 -11.46 0.40 -2.24
CA SER A 18 -10.81 -0.80 -1.76
C SER A 18 -9.89 -0.60 -0.56
N TYR A 19 -9.55 0.64 -0.19
CA TYR A 19 -8.67 0.86 0.96
C TYR A 19 -9.44 0.69 2.27
N ALA A 20 -8.99 -0.26 3.07
CA ALA A 20 -9.54 -0.55 4.39
C ALA A 20 -8.40 -0.59 5.40
N VAL A 21 -8.62 0.05 6.55
CA VAL A 21 -7.69 0.02 7.68
C VAL A 21 -8.13 -1.06 8.67
N PRO A 22 -7.19 -1.68 9.41
CA PRO A 22 -7.54 -2.72 10.38
C PRO A 22 -8.26 -2.12 11.60
N LYS A 23 -8.77 -2.99 12.46
CA LYS A 23 -9.34 -2.59 13.75
C LYS A 23 -8.28 -1.83 14.55
N GLY A 24 -8.70 -0.76 15.24
CA GLY A 24 -7.81 0.08 16.03
C GLY A 24 -7.22 1.24 15.24
N VAL A 25 -7.49 1.35 13.94
CA VAL A 25 -7.01 2.45 13.10
C VAL A 25 -8.18 3.32 12.66
N ALA A 26 -8.06 4.62 12.90
CA ALA A 26 -8.96 5.63 12.34
C ALA A 26 -8.25 6.41 11.24
N MET A 27 -8.98 6.80 10.21
CA MET A 27 -8.44 7.50 9.05
C MET A 27 -9.10 8.87 8.89
N GLU A 28 -8.31 9.86 8.50
CA GLU A 28 -8.78 11.21 8.20
C GLU A 28 -8.16 11.70 6.89
N GLN A 29 -8.99 11.93 5.86
CA GLN A 29 -8.51 12.32 4.55
C GLN A 29 -8.06 13.79 4.54
N LEU A 30 -6.87 14.04 3.98
CA LEU A 30 -6.34 15.37 3.74
C LEU A 30 -6.75 15.83 2.34
N VAL A 31 -7.87 16.55 2.25
CA VAL A 31 -8.34 17.08 0.95
C VAL A 31 -7.45 18.25 0.53
N GLU A 32 -6.83 18.15 -0.65
CA GLU A 32 -6.16 19.31 -1.25
C GLU A 32 -7.17 20.41 -1.59
N TYR A 33 -6.74 21.68 -1.60
CA TYR A 33 -7.57 22.82 -1.99
C TYR A 33 -8.78 23.05 -1.05
N GLY A 34 -8.55 23.77 0.06
CA GLY A 34 -9.63 24.13 1.00
C GLY A 34 -9.93 23.07 2.07
N GLY A 35 -9.34 21.88 1.99
CA GLY A 35 -9.55 20.81 2.98
C GLY A 35 -9.09 21.15 4.40
N HIS A 36 -8.21 22.14 4.60
CA HIS A 36 -7.88 22.65 5.93
C HIS A 36 -9.12 23.19 6.68
N TYR A 37 -10.10 23.77 5.99
CA TYR A 37 -11.36 24.16 6.62
C TYR A 37 -12.22 22.94 6.98
N GLU A 38 -12.12 21.84 6.23
CA GLU A 38 -12.84 20.59 6.55
C GLU A 38 -12.22 19.91 7.77
N LEU A 39 -10.88 19.84 7.84
CA LEU A 39 -10.16 19.29 8.99
C LEU A 39 -10.54 19.98 10.31
N GLN A 40 -10.73 21.30 10.29
CA GLN A 40 -11.17 22.02 11.47
C GLN A 40 -12.66 21.80 11.82
N LYS A 41 -13.51 21.55 10.82
CA LYS A 41 -14.97 21.54 10.99
C LYS A 41 -15.57 20.15 11.17
N SER A 42 -14.87 19.11 10.77
CA SER A 42 -15.37 17.74 10.81
C SER A 42 -14.32 16.79 11.33
N CYS A 43 -14.67 16.06 12.37
CA CYS A 43 -13.93 14.90 12.83
C CYS A 43 -14.73 13.63 12.45
N PRO A 44 -14.16 12.67 11.70
CA PRO A 44 -14.83 11.41 11.38
C PRO A 44 -15.36 10.69 12.64
N LYS A 45 -16.44 9.92 12.51
CA LYS A 45 -17.08 9.25 13.68
C LYS A 45 -16.13 8.26 14.35
N GLU A 46 -15.41 7.49 13.54
CA GLU A 46 -14.41 6.53 13.97
C GLU A 46 -13.26 7.22 14.71
N MET A 47 -12.85 8.40 14.23
CA MET A 47 -11.86 9.25 14.88
C MET A 47 -12.37 9.76 16.23
N MET A 48 -13.58 10.32 16.28
CA MET A 48 -14.19 10.78 17.54
C MET A 48 -14.29 9.66 18.58
N ALA A 49 -14.65 8.44 18.14
CA ALA A 49 -14.70 7.28 19.01
C ALA A 49 -13.31 6.89 19.54
N LEU A 50 -12.29 6.91 18.69
CA LEU A 50 -10.90 6.68 19.08
C LEU A 50 -10.44 7.72 20.11
N LEU A 51 -10.51 9.01 19.76
CA LEU A 51 -10.07 10.11 20.61
C LEU A 51 -10.80 10.12 21.96
N SER A 52 -12.09 9.77 21.98
CA SER A 52 -12.86 9.66 23.22
C SER A 52 -12.41 8.52 24.13
N ARG A 53 -12.07 7.38 23.55
CA ARG A 53 -11.56 6.22 24.30
C ARG A 53 -10.17 6.50 24.87
N THR A 54 -9.28 7.10 24.08
CA THR A 54 -7.87 7.36 24.45
C THR A 54 -7.67 8.68 25.20
N LYS A 55 -8.73 9.49 25.32
CA LYS A 55 -8.72 10.83 25.95
C LYS A 55 -7.78 11.83 25.24
N ALA A 56 -7.61 11.69 23.92
CA ALA A 56 -6.68 12.49 23.11
C ALA A 56 -7.34 13.71 22.43
N GLN A 57 -8.57 14.09 22.81
CA GLN A 57 -9.32 15.14 22.11
C GLN A 57 -8.60 16.50 22.17
N GLU A 58 -7.98 16.84 23.30
CA GLU A 58 -7.27 18.11 23.46
C GLU A 58 -6.00 18.15 22.57
N THR A 59 -5.20 17.09 22.58
CA THR A 59 -4.02 16.93 21.71
C THR A 59 -4.41 17.03 20.24
N TYR A 60 -5.47 16.33 19.82
CA TYR A 60 -6.00 16.40 18.46
C TYR A 60 -6.45 17.81 18.09
N SER A 61 -7.20 18.49 18.97
CA SER A 61 -7.65 19.86 18.71
C SER A 61 -6.48 20.83 18.53
N ARG A 62 -5.44 20.74 19.37
CA ARG A 62 -4.24 21.57 19.25
C ARG A 62 -3.45 21.25 17.99
N PHE A 63 -3.34 19.98 17.62
CA PHE A 63 -2.68 19.53 16.41
C PHE A 63 -3.38 20.07 15.15
N MET A 64 -4.70 19.93 15.06
CA MET A 64 -5.49 20.48 13.94
C MET A 64 -5.41 22.01 13.86
N ASP A 65 -5.46 22.68 15.00
CA ASP A 65 -5.28 24.14 15.07
C ASP A 65 -3.89 24.58 14.59
N CYS A 66 -2.85 23.82 14.93
CA CYS A 66 -1.49 24.08 14.48
C CYS A 66 -1.38 23.95 12.96
N ILE A 67 -1.85 22.84 12.38
CA ILE A 67 -1.89 22.62 10.92
C ILE A 67 -2.67 23.74 10.23
N PHE A 68 -3.83 24.13 10.78
CA PHE A 68 -4.69 25.14 10.19
C PHE A 68 -4.06 26.54 10.19
N LYS A 69 -3.48 26.94 11.33
CA LYS A 69 -2.89 28.27 11.54
C LYS A 69 -1.55 28.40 10.82
N ASP A 70 -0.75 27.33 10.79
CA ASP A 70 0.49 27.33 10.05
C ASP A 70 0.20 27.35 8.54
N LYS A 71 0.50 28.47 7.89
CA LYS A 71 0.34 28.62 6.44
C LYS A 71 1.46 27.93 5.67
N SER A 72 2.58 27.62 6.32
CA SER A 72 3.75 26.97 5.71
C SER A 72 3.54 25.49 5.45
N THR A 73 2.57 24.85 6.12
CA THR A 73 2.11 23.49 5.77
C THR A 73 1.43 23.42 4.40
N ARG A 74 1.33 24.55 3.68
CA ARG A 74 0.69 24.65 2.37
C ARG A 74 1.60 25.32 1.35
N VAL A 75 1.70 24.73 0.16
CA VAL A 75 2.49 25.28 -0.95
C VAL A 75 1.59 25.96 -1.98
N GLY A 76 2.02 27.15 -2.40
CA GLY A 76 1.48 27.90 -3.54
C GLY A 76 0.11 28.53 -3.29
N LEU A 77 -0.35 29.30 -4.27
CA LEU A 77 -1.62 30.04 -4.20
C LEU A 77 -2.87 29.16 -4.09
N PHE A 78 -2.70 27.85 -4.28
CA PHE A 78 -3.81 26.91 -4.40
C PHE A 78 -3.97 25.96 -3.20
N GLY A 79 -3.08 26.00 -2.20
CA GLY A 79 -3.30 25.27 -0.95
C GLY A 79 -3.16 23.74 -1.07
N ARG A 80 -2.13 23.29 -1.79
CA ARG A 80 -1.63 21.91 -1.66
C ARG A 80 -0.86 21.76 -0.36
N TRP A 81 -0.80 20.57 0.20
CA TRP A 81 0.00 20.30 1.40
C TRP A 81 1.49 20.30 1.08
N ASP A 82 2.27 20.98 1.91
CA ASP A 82 3.72 20.84 1.99
C ASP A 82 4.02 19.66 2.91
N LEU A 83 4.38 18.50 2.35
CA LEU A 83 4.50 17.26 3.14
C LEU A 83 5.64 17.33 4.15
N ASP A 84 6.74 18.00 3.82
CA ASP A 84 7.88 18.12 4.73
C ASP A 84 7.52 19.00 5.93
N ARG A 85 6.86 20.13 5.68
CA ARG A 85 6.37 21.01 6.76
C ARG A 85 5.25 20.36 7.55
N PHE A 86 4.36 19.63 6.89
CA PHE A 86 3.30 18.88 7.56
C PHE A 86 3.89 17.81 8.50
N ALA A 87 4.87 17.04 8.01
CA ALA A 87 5.58 16.04 8.81
C ALA A 87 6.31 16.68 10.01
N ALA A 88 6.92 17.85 9.83
CA ALA A 88 7.56 18.59 10.92
C ALA A 88 6.55 19.05 12.01
N VAL A 89 5.31 19.37 11.63
CA VAL A 89 4.24 19.63 12.62
C VAL A 89 3.82 18.33 13.31
N MET A 90 3.71 17.22 12.59
CA MET A 90 3.40 15.92 13.20
C MET A 90 4.43 15.49 14.24
N GLU A 91 5.72 15.66 13.94
CA GLU A 91 6.83 15.33 14.84
C GLU A 91 6.71 16.08 16.18
N GLN A 92 6.27 17.35 16.17
CA GLN A 92 6.06 18.13 17.39
C GLN A 92 4.98 17.55 18.32
N PHE A 93 3.99 16.85 17.76
CA PHE A 93 2.87 16.27 18.51
C PHE A 93 3.02 14.78 18.76
N GLU A 94 4.06 14.12 18.24
CA GLU A 94 4.24 12.67 18.32
C GLU A 94 4.26 12.19 19.78
N ALA A 95 5.06 12.83 20.63
CA ALA A 95 5.15 12.47 22.05
C ALA A 95 3.81 12.68 22.79
N GLU A 96 3.06 13.73 22.46
CA GLU A 96 1.76 13.99 23.07
C GLU A 96 0.74 12.91 22.68
N PHE A 97 0.66 12.52 21.40
CA PHE A 97 -0.21 11.42 20.98
C PHE A 97 0.23 10.08 21.59
N ALA A 98 1.53 9.84 21.71
CA ALA A 98 2.06 8.62 22.31
C ALA A 98 1.66 8.47 23.78
N LEU A 99 1.56 9.57 24.55
CA LEU A 99 1.02 9.54 25.93
C LEU A 99 -0.43 9.03 26.00
N HIS A 100 -1.17 9.19 24.91
CA HIS A 100 -2.53 8.67 24.76
C HIS A 100 -2.60 7.29 24.08
N GLY A 101 -1.45 6.65 23.85
CA GLY A 101 -1.39 5.38 23.14
C GLY A 101 -1.81 5.49 21.68
N ILE A 102 -1.62 6.65 21.05
CA ILE A 102 -1.89 6.86 19.62
C ILE A 102 -0.59 7.10 18.88
N LYS A 103 -0.42 6.43 17.74
CA LYS A 103 0.56 6.78 16.72
C LYS A 103 -0.15 7.44 15.54
N VAL A 104 0.36 8.58 15.07
CA VAL A 104 -0.18 9.29 13.90
C VAL A 104 0.77 9.13 12.73
N VAL A 105 0.26 8.73 11.58
CA VAL A 105 1.06 8.46 10.39
C VAL A 105 0.51 9.20 9.17
N LEU A 106 1.38 9.92 8.46
CA LEU A 106 1.05 10.55 7.19
C LEU A 106 1.19 9.53 6.07
N CYS A 107 0.11 9.35 5.32
CA CYS A 107 0.06 8.39 4.23
C CYS A 107 -0.17 9.10 2.88
N GLU A 108 0.51 8.60 1.85
CA GLU A 108 0.35 9.06 0.47
C GLU A 108 0.20 7.88 -0.49
N LEU A 109 -0.81 7.96 -1.35
CA LEU A 109 -0.97 7.07 -2.50
C LEU A 109 -1.04 7.88 -3.78
N GLN A 110 -0.14 7.58 -4.73
CA GLN A 110 -0.15 8.19 -6.05
C GLN A 110 -0.82 7.26 -7.07
N ILE A 111 -1.90 7.73 -7.68
CA ILE A 111 -2.59 7.02 -8.76
C ILE A 111 -2.72 7.96 -9.94
N SER A 112 -2.11 7.59 -11.05
CA SER A 112 -2.02 8.45 -12.22
C SER A 112 -1.37 9.80 -11.89
N LYS A 113 -2.04 10.90 -12.27
CA LYS A 113 -1.63 12.28 -11.96
C LYS A 113 -2.22 12.82 -10.65
N SER A 114 -2.80 11.96 -9.81
CA SER A 114 -3.46 12.34 -8.57
C SER A 114 -2.73 11.78 -7.37
N SER A 115 -2.56 12.61 -6.34
CA SER A 115 -2.09 12.20 -5.02
C SER A 115 -3.28 12.15 -4.06
N TYR A 116 -3.33 11.11 -3.24
CA TYR A 116 -4.29 10.92 -2.18
C TYR A 116 -3.52 10.95 -0.87
N LEU A 117 -3.89 11.89 0.00
CA LEU A 117 -3.23 12.12 1.28
C LEU A 117 -4.22 11.87 2.41
N TRP A 118 -3.77 11.21 3.48
CA TRP A 118 -4.57 11.00 4.68
C TRP A 118 -3.68 10.78 5.90
N LEU A 119 -4.28 10.92 7.07
CA LEU A 119 -3.68 10.54 8.34
C LEU A 119 -4.30 9.24 8.82
N GLU A 120 -3.45 8.35 9.33
CA GLU A 120 -3.87 7.18 10.10
C GLU A 120 -3.51 7.37 11.56
N TYR A 121 -4.50 7.21 12.43
CA TYR A 121 -4.38 7.30 13.87
C TYR A 121 -4.55 5.88 14.42
N ILE A 122 -3.46 5.32 14.89
CA ILE A 122 -3.32 3.93 15.27
C ILE A 122 -3.40 3.87 16.80
N ASP A 123 -4.43 3.20 17.32
CA ASP A 123 -4.53 2.86 18.74
C ASP A 123 -3.53 1.75 19.07
N LEU A 124 -2.44 2.11 19.73
CA LEU A 124 -1.37 1.19 20.12
C LEU A 124 -1.85 0.18 21.18
N GLY A 125 -2.94 0.45 21.91
CA GLY A 125 -3.55 -0.52 22.81
C GLY A 125 -4.35 -1.61 22.07
N VAL A 126 -4.63 -1.42 20.78
CA VAL A 126 -5.37 -2.36 19.93
C VAL A 126 -4.49 -2.98 18.85
N ASN A 127 -3.57 -2.19 18.28
CA ASN A 127 -2.74 -2.60 17.16
C ASN A 127 -1.37 -1.89 17.19
N ASP A 128 -0.46 -2.40 18.02
CA ASP A 128 0.90 -1.85 18.24
C ASP A 128 1.92 -2.20 17.13
N HIS A 129 1.64 -3.22 16.34
CA HIS A 129 2.54 -3.74 15.29
C HIS A 129 2.15 -3.30 13.88
N TYR A 130 0.99 -2.67 13.70
CA TYR A 130 0.55 -2.25 12.38
C TYR A 130 1.42 -1.13 11.80
N VAL A 131 1.85 -1.36 10.56
CA VAL A 131 2.61 -0.40 9.76
C VAL A 131 1.77 -0.04 8.53
N PRO A 132 1.34 1.23 8.39
CA PRO A 132 0.58 1.64 7.21
C PRO A 132 1.42 1.43 5.94
N PRO A 133 0.89 0.73 4.92
CA PRO A 133 1.63 0.43 3.69
C PRO A 133 1.99 1.68 2.88
N TYR A 134 1.29 2.79 3.14
CA TYR A 134 1.45 4.07 2.44
C TYR A 134 2.11 5.15 3.30
N ASN A 135 2.67 4.78 4.44
CA ASN A 135 3.40 5.70 5.31
C ASN A 135 4.53 6.39 4.53
N VAL A 136 4.47 7.71 4.40
CA VAL A 136 5.44 8.52 3.67
C VAL A 136 6.85 8.39 4.25
N ALA A 137 6.96 8.26 5.58
CA ALA A 137 8.24 8.10 6.27
C ALA A 137 8.85 6.69 6.12
N ASN A 138 8.08 5.72 5.59
CA ASN A 138 8.51 4.33 5.45
C ASN A 138 8.55 3.86 3.99
N GLN A 139 8.74 4.77 3.04
CA GLN A 139 8.92 4.40 1.63
C GLN A 139 10.38 4.06 1.33
N SER A 140 10.60 2.97 0.59
CA SER A 140 11.92 2.69 0.02
C SER A 140 12.25 3.72 -1.06
N SER A 141 13.50 4.19 -1.07
CA SER A 141 14.01 5.10 -2.10
C SER A 141 14.40 4.40 -3.40
N THR A 142 14.52 3.07 -3.38
CA THR A 142 15.06 2.24 -4.46
C THR A 142 14.05 1.28 -5.06
N GLN A 143 13.01 0.90 -4.30
CA GLN A 143 12.01 -0.06 -4.75
C GLN A 143 10.81 0.67 -5.38
N GLU A 144 10.82 0.78 -6.71
CA GLU A 144 9.74 1.40 -7.48
C GLU A 144 9.44 0.66 -8.80
N ILE A 145 8.18 0.72 -9.23
CA ILE A 145 7.75 0.27 -10.56
C ILE A 145 7.15 1.46 -11.31
N LYS A 146 7.77 1.85 -12.42
CA LYS A 146 7.21 2.84 -13.35
C LYS A 146 6.26 2.15 -14.31
N THR A 147 4.99 2.54 -14.23
CA THR A 147 3.96 2.15 -15.20
C THR A 147 3.72 3.28 -16.20
N HIS A 148 2.80 3.10 -17.14
CA HIS A 148 2.46 4.18 -18.08
C HIS A 148 1.74 5.33 -17.37
N SER A 149 0.90 4.98 -16.40
CA SER A 149 0.07 5.97 -15.72
C SER A 149 0.67 6.43 -14.40
N SER A 150 1.44 5.60 -13.69
CA SER A 150 1.80 5.81 -12.30
C SER A 150 3.22 5.35 -11.96
N GLN A 151 3.66 5.70 -10.75
CA GLN A 151 4.86 5.16 -10.14
C GLN A 151 4.43 4.45 -8.86
N LEU A 152 4.56 3.13 -8.82
CA LEU A 152 4.31 2.34 -7.63
C LEU A 152 5.54 2.44 -6.73
N LYS A 153 5.34 2.81 -5.47
CA LYS A 153 6.39 2.84 -4.45
C LYS A 153 6.07 1.78 -3.40
N PHE A 154 7.10 1.13 -2.88
CA PHE A 154 6.96 0.07 -1.90
C PHE A 154 7.58 0.50 -0.56
N PRO A 155 7.02 0.05 0.57
CA PRO A 155 7.57 0.39 1.88
C PRO A 155 8.88 -0.37 2.15
N ASN A 156 9.66 0.10 3.13
CA ASN A 156 10.82 -0.66 3.61
C ASN A 156 10.40 -2.05 4.08
N GLY A 157 11.25 -3.04 3.83
CA GLY A 157 10.92 -4.46 4.08
C GLY A 157 10.11 -5.12 2.96
N VAL A 158 9.80 -4.41 1.86
CA VAL A 158 9.23 -5.01 0.64
C VAL A 158 10.24 -4.87 -0.50
N ALA A 159 10.73 -6.01 -0.99
CA ALA A 159 11.61 -6.07 -2.16
C ALA A 159 10.84 -6.62 -3.37
N ILE A 160 11.12 -6.09 -4.56
CA ILE A 160 10.39 -6.42 -5.80
C ILE A 160 11.28 -7.05 -6.87
N GLU A 161 10.67 -7.93 -7.67
CA GLU A 161 11.25 -8.50 -8.90
C GLU A 161 10.25 -8.38 -10.05
N GLN A 162 10.56 -7.55 -11.04
CA GLN A 162 9.66 -7.29 -12.17
C GLN A 162 9.80 -8.34 -13.27
N PHE A 163 8.69 -8.70 -13.91
CA PHE A 163 8.70 -9.58 -15.07
C PHE A 163 7.55 -9.28 -16.05
N GLY A 164 7.70 -9.69 -17.32
CA GLY A 164 6.78 -9.27 -18.38
C GLY A 164 7.04 -7.84 -18.84
N TYR A 165 6.19 -7.31 -19.73
CA TYR A 165 6.27 -5.97 -20.34
C TYR A 165 7.69 -5.34 -20.38
N GLY A 166 8.52 -5.76 -21.34
CA GLY A 166 9.92 -5.32 -21.44
C GLY A 166 10.92 -6.31 -20.80
N HIS A 167 10.47 -7.10 -19.84
CA HIS A 167 11.25 -8.16 -19.16
C HIS A 167 10.77 -9.53 -19.64
N LYS A 168 11.66 -10.32 -20.26
CA LYS A 168 11.30 -11.63 -20.84
C LYS A 168 11.29 -12.77 -19.81
N GLN A 169 11.95 -12.58 -18.68
CA GLN A 169 12.21 -13.56 -17.62
C GLN A 169 12.45 -12.83 -16.29
N LEU A 170 12.51 -13.55 -15.17
CA LEU A 170 13.07 -13.01 -13.92
C LEU A 170 14.58 -12.83 -14.09
N GLU A 171 15.14 -11.79 -13.49
CA GLU A 171 16.58 -11.57 -13.54
C GLU A 171 17.31 -12.70 -12.80
N GLU A 172 18.39 -13.21 -13.41
CA GLU A 172 19.21 -14.26 -12.79
C GLU A 172 19.87 -13.75 -11.51
N GLN A 173 20.13 -12.44 -11.46
CA GLN A 173 20.61 -11.75 -10.28
C GLN A 173 19.47 -10.95 -9.64
N ALA A 174 19.18 -11.23 -8.36
CA ALA A 174 18.24 -10.44 -7.59
C ALA A 174 18.66 -8.97 -7.53
N SER A 175 17.68 -8.06 -7.53
CA SER A 175 17.92 -6.63 -7.24
C SER A 175 18.72 -6.46 -5.93
N PRO A 176 19.52 -5.38 -5.77
CA PRO A 176 20.39 -5.22 -4.59
C PRO A 176 19.66 -5.35 -3.25
N ASP A 177 18.46 -4.78 -3.12
CA ASP A 177 17.67 -4.84 -1.89
C ASP A 177 17.12 -6.24 -1.64
N LEU A 178 16.65 -6.93 -2.69
CA LEU A 178 16.22 -8.32 -2.56
C LEU A 178 17.39 -9.23 -2.21
N ALA A 179 18.54 -9.07 -2.87
CA ALA A 179 19.74 -9.84 -2.59
C ALA A 179 20.23 -9.63 -1.15
N ALA A 180 20.16 -8.40 -0.63
CA ALA A 180 20.49 -8.11 0.76
C ALA A 180 19.54 -8.85 1.73
N LEU A 181 18.23 -8.71 1.53
CA LEU A 181 17.19 -9.39 2.32
C LEU A 181 17.37 -10.92 2.30
N LEU A 182 17.54 -11.51 1.12
CA LEU A 182 17.68 -12.96 0.97
C LEU A 182 18.99 -13.49 1.56
N LYS A 183 20.09 -12.72 1.50
CA LYS A 183 21.35 -13.09 2.14
C LYS A 183 21.22 -13.07 3.66
N GLU A 184 20.60 -12.04 4.21
CA GLU A 184 20.35 -11.92 5.65
C GLU A 184 19.52 -13.10 6.18
N ARG A 185 18.52 -13.54 5.41
CA ARG A 185 17.64 -14.67 5.75
C ARG A 185 18.16 -16.03 5.30
N GLY A 186 19.33 -16.12 4.66
CA GLY A 186 19.88 -17.39 4.17
C GLY A 186 19.07 -18.06 3.03
N LEU A 187 18.26 -17.31 2.28
CA LEU A 187 17.31 -17.80 1.28
C LEU A 187 17.80 -17.71 -0.18
N MET A 188 19.06 -17.32 -0.41
CA MET A 188 19.60 -17.15 -1.77
C MET A 188 19.54 -18.45 -2.59
N THR A 189 19.75 -19.61 -1.97
CA THR A 189 19.72 -20.91 -2.67
C THR A 189 18.30 -21.26 -3.12
N GLU A 190 17.31 -21.10 -2.25
CA GLU A 190 15.90 -21.32 -2.51
C GLU A 190 15.39 -20.35 -3.59
N TYR A 191 15.80 -19.08 -3.50
CA TYR A 191 15.50 -18.08 -4.51
C TYR A 191 16.03 -18.46 -5.90
N ASN A 192 17.32 -18.82 -6.01
CA ASN A 192 17.90 -19.19 -7.30
C ASN A 192 17.17 -20.39 -7.93
N LYS A 193 16.88 -21.43 -7.13
CA LYS A 193 16.09 -22.59 -7.59
C LYS A 193 14.70 -22.20 -8.07
N MET A 194 14.04 -21.29 -7.35
CA MET A 194 12.72 -20.78 -7.74
C MET A 194 12.81 -20.01 -9.07
N VAL A 195 13.77 -19.10 -9.21
CA VAL A 195 13.99 -18.31 -10.43
C VAL A 195 14.26 -19.21 -11.63
N ASP A 196 15.14 -20.20 -11.49
CA ASP A 196 15.48 -21.16 -12.54
C ASP A 196 14.21 -21.87 -13.04
N GLN A 197 13.39 -22.40 -12.12
CA GLN A 197 12.13 -23.06 -12.48
C GLN A 197 11.12 -22.08 -13.10
N CYS A 198 11.04 -20.85 -12.60
CA CYS A 198 10.17 -19.84 -13.21
C CYS A 198 10.60 -19.59 -14.66
N ASN A 199 11.89 -19.37 -14.89
CA ASN A 199 12.49 -19.10 -16.20
C ASN A 199 12.32 -20.27 -17.16
N GLU A 200 12.45 -21.51 -16.68
CA GLU A 200 12.27 -22.71 -17.50
C GLU A 200 10.79 -22.98 -17.86
N PHE A 201 9.88 -22.84 -16.88
CA PHE A 201 8.51 -23.37 -17.02
C PHE A 201 7.42 -22.31 -17.16
N ALA A 202 7.57 -21.15 -16.52
CA ALA A 202 6.56 -20.10 -16.48
C ALA A 202 6.74 -19.06 -17.59
N PHE A 203 7.95 -18.84 -18.10
CA PHE A 203 8.20 -17.87 -19.17
C PHE A 203 8.32 -18.56 -20.53
N ARG A 204 7.34 -18.34 -21.43
CA ARG A 204 7.43 -18.76 -22.84
C ARG A 204 7.23 -17.58 -23.76
N ARG A 205 8.10 -17.45 -24.77
CA ARG A 205 8.04 -16.38 -25.79
C ARG A 205 8.02 -14.96 -25.20
N GLY A 206 8.67 -14.76 -24.05
CA GLY A 206 8.76 -13.46 -23.38
C GLY A 206 7.51 -13.02 -22.60
N TYR A 207 6.51 -13.91 -22.44
CA TYR A 207 5.35 -13.65 -21.60
C TYR A 207 5.34 -14.64 -20.43
N GLY A 208 5.28 -14.12 -19.20
CA GLY A 208 5.09 -14.94 -18.01
C GLY A 208 3.66 -15.49 -17.93
N ASP A 209 3.52 -16.81 -17.79
CA ASP A 209 2.28 -17.47 -17.45
C ASP A 209 2.09 -17.42 -15.93
N VAL A 210 1.25 -16.49 -15.47
CA VAL A 210 1.00 -16.25 -14.04
C VAL A 210 0.43 -17.47 -13.34
N ARG A 211 -0.28 -18.36 -14.05
CA ARG A 211 -0.82 -19.59 -13.44
C ARG A 211 0.30 -20.57 -13.13
N LYS A 212 1.25 -20.74 -14.04
CA LYS A 212 2.44 -21.58 -13.81
C LYS A 212 3.36 -20.97 -12.76
N LEU A 213 3.58 -19.66 -12.84
CA LEU A 213 4.35 -18.93 -11.84
C LEU A 213 3.78 -19.16 -10.44
N ARG A 214 2.44 -19.08 -10.29
CA ARG A 214 1.76 -19.38 -9.03
C ARG A 214 2.05 -20.78 -8.52
N VAL A 215 2.03 -21.80 -9.39
CA VAL A 215 2.34 -23.18 -8.98
C VAL A 215 3.76 -23.26 -8.43
N ILE A 216 4.72 -22.61 -9.09
CA ILE A 216 6.13 -22.62 -8.66
C ILE A 216 6.29 -21.84 -7.36
N VAL A 217 5.83 -20.60 -7.28
CA VAL A 217 5.92 -19.77 -6.07
C VAL A 217 5.29 -20.47 -4.86
N LEU A 218 4.15 -21.14 -5.02
CA LEU A 218 3.52 -21.92 -3.96
C LEU A 218 4.39 -23.07 -3.42
N GLN A 219 5.27 -23.65 -4.24
CA GLN A 219 6.20 -24.71 -3.80
C GLN A 219 7.28 -24.17 -2.86
N TYR A 220 7.75 -22.94 -3.09
CA TYR A 220 8.81 -22.32 -2.29
C TYR A 220 8.27 -21.50 -1.11
N GLN A 221 6.99 -21.12 -1.14
CA GLN A 221 6.42 -20.21 -0.15
C GLN A 221 6.63 -20.68 1.30
N ALA A 222 6.53 -21.97 1.58
CA ALA A 222 6.74 -22.49 2.93
C ALA A 222 8.17 -22.28 3.44
N ALA A 223 9.18 -22.42 2.58
CA ALA A 223 10.58 -22.21 2.95
C ALA A 223 10.86 -20.72 3.23
N PHE A 224 10.33 -19.82 2.40
CA PHE A 224 10.46 -18.39 2.62
C PHE A 224 9.71 -17.93 3.88
N ALA A 225 8.49 -18.42 4.09
CA ALA A 225 7.67 -18.04 5.24
C ALA A 225 8.27 -18.53 6.57
N ALA A 226 8.98 -19.66 6.57
CA ALA A 226 9.70 -20.16 7.75
C ALA A 226 10.78 -19.15 8.22
N GLU A 227 11.37 -18.40 7.28
CA GLU A 227 12.36 -17.35 7.56
C GLU A 227 11.73 -15.95 7.62
N GLY A 228 10.40 -15.86 7.71
CA GLY A 228 9.68 -14.59 7.86
C GLY A 228 9.51 -13.78 6.58
N ILE A 229 9.71 -14.38 5.39
CA ILE A 229 9.42 -13.73 4.10
C ILE A 229 8.17 -14.31 3.47
N ASP A 230 7.18 -13.46 3.17
CA ASP A 230 6.07 -13.85 2.30
C ASP A 230 6.33 -13.44 0.85
N ILE A 231 5.95 -14.30 -0.09
CA ILE A 231 6.03 -14.01 -1.53
C ILE A 231 4.62 -13.79 -2.08
N PHE A 232 4.42 -12.66 -2.76
CA PHE A 232 3.18 -12.35 -3.48
C PHE A 232 3.43 -12.25 -4.97
N ILE A 233 2.44 -12.68 -5.76
CA ILE A 233 2.40 -12.43 -7.20
C ILE A 233 1.44 -11.29 -7.44
N CYS A 234 1.96 -10.20 -8.00
CA CYS A 234 1.22 -8.98 -8.22
C CYS A 234 1.10 -8.68 -9.72
N GLN A 235 -0.01 -8.03 -10.09
CA GLN A 235 -0.21 -7.54 -11.44
C GLN A 235 -1.05 -6.27 -11.46
N LYS A 236 -0.68 -5.34 -12.34
CA LYS A 236 -1.47 -4.14 -12.63
C LYS A 236 -1.78 -4.07 -14.12
N LYS A 237 -3.04 -3.84 -14.45
CA LYS A 237 -3.51 -3.65 -15.83
C LYS A 237 -3.76 -2.17 -16.08
N GLU A 238 -3.17 -1.64 -17.13
CA GLU A 238 -3.39 -0.26 -17.56
C GLU A 238 -3.80 -0.22 -19.03
N THR A 239 -4.80 0.56 -19.36
CA THR A 239 -5.23 0.76 -20.76
C THR A 239 -4.86 2.17 -21.21
N VAL A 240 -3.97 2.26 -22.19
CA VAL A 240 -3.45 3.53 -22.74
C VAL A 240 -3.70 3.54 -24.25
N VAL A 241 -4.45 4.53 -24.74
CA VAL A 241 -4.71 4.77 -26.18
C VAL A 241 -5.00 3.45 -26.93
N CYS A 242 -5.98 2.68 -26.43
CA CYS A 242 -6.45 1.40 -26.96
C CYS A 242 -5.53 0.17 -26.78
N LYS A 243 -4.41 0.27 -26.05
CA LYS A 243 -3.57 -0.90 -25.70
C LYS A 243 -3.62 -1.17 -24.20
N THR A 244 -3.91 -2.43 -23.83
CA THR A 244 -3.80 -2.88 -22.44
C THR A 244 -2.38 -3.39 -22.19
N CYS A 245 -1.66 -2.72 -21.30
CA CYS A 245 -0.39 -3.17 -20.75
C CYS A 245 -0.65 -3.90 -19.44
N ILE A 246 0.09 -4.98 -19.20
CA ILE A 246 0.03 -5.75 -17.96
C ILE A 246 1.42 -5.74 -17.35
N PHE A 247 1.55 -5.04 -16.23
CA PHE A 247 2.74 -5.02 -15.40
C PHE A 247 2.63 -6.14 -14.38
N ARG A 248 3.72 -6.88 -14.14
CA ARG A 248 3.74 -7.99 -13.20
C ARG A 248 5.05 -8.00 -12.43
N TRP A 249 4.97 -8.43 -11.18
CA TRP A 249 6.12 -8.51 -10.31
C TRP A 249 5.86 -9.50 -9.18
N LEU A 250 6.94 -9.93 -8.53
CA LEU A 250 6.91 -10.59 -7.24
C LEU A 250 7.19 -9.54 -6.15
N GLU A 251 6.49 -9.64 -5.02
CA GLU A 251 6.83 -8.89 -3.81
C GLU A 251 7.31 -9.87 -2.73
N PHE A 252 8.50 -9.64 -2.21
CA PHE A 252 9.10 -10.34 -1.09
C PHE A 252 8.96 -9.45 0.15
N VAL A 253 8.11 -9.87 1.08
CA VAL A 253 7.69 -9.07 2.23
C VAL A 253 8.35 -9.62 3.49
N ASP A 254 9.29 -8.88 4.07
CA ASP A 254 9.86 -9.15 5.38
C ASP A 254 8.83 -8.87 6.47
N ARG A 255 8.30 -9.93 7.08
CA ARG A 255 7.27 -9.85 8.12
C ARG A 255 7.74 -9.25 9.43
N SER A 256 9.05 -9.19 9.67
CA SER A 256 9.58 -8.49 10.85
C SER A 256 9.48 -6.97 10.70
N GLN A 257 9.47 -6.45 9.47
CA GLN A 257 9.32 -5.02 9.17
C GLN A 257 7.88 -4.67 8.75
N GLN A 258 7.19 -5.61 8.10
CA GLN A 258 5.89 -5.42 7.47
C GLN A 258 4.90 -6.54 7.86
N PRO A 259 4.53 -6.66 9.16
CA PRO A 259 3.73 -7.78 9.66
C PRO A 259 2.36 -7.86 8.99
N ASP A 260 1.71 -6.72 8.79
CA ASP A 260 0.35 -6.64 8.26
C ASP A 260 0.26 -6.25 6.79
N TYR A 261 1.40 -6.02 6.13
CA TYR A 261 1.41 -5.55 4.76
C TYR A 261 0.69 -6.52 3.81
N ARG A 262 -0.17 -5.95 2.95
CA ARG A 262 -0.89 -6.66 1.89
C ARG A 262 -0.73 -5.87 0.59
N PRO A 263 -0.23 -6.50 -0.49
CA PRO A 263 -0.13 -5.83 -1.77
C PRO A 263 -1.51 -5.41 -2.29
N LEU A 264 -1.62 -4.19 -2.83
CA LEU A 264 -2.85 -3.67 -3.44
C LEU A 264 -3.21 -4.43 -4.72
N ASP A 265 -2.20 -4.69 -5.55
CA ASP A 265 -2.32 -5.29 -6.88
C ASP A 265 -2.09 -6.81 -6.84
N CYS A 266 -2.43 -7.45 -5.72
CA CYS A 266 -2.22 -8.88 -5.52
C CYS A 266 -3.09 -9.69 -6.50
N TYR A 267 -2.46 -10.43 -7.41
CA TYR A 267 -3.18 -11.35 -8.30
C TYR A 267 -3.69 -12.58 -7.53
N TYR A 268 -2.90 -13.01 -6.54
CA TYR A 268 -3.17 -14.18 -5.75
C TYR A 268 -2.68 -13.96 -4.33
N GLN A 269 -3.63 -13.87 -3.39
CA GLN A 269 -3.33 -13.92 -1.97
C GLN A 269 -3.23 -15.39 -1.54
N PRO A 270 -2.06 -15.87 -1.10
CA PRO A 270 -1.96 -17.19 -0.53
C PRO A 270 -2.79 -17.27 0.77
N PRO A 271 -3.34 -18.44 1.11
CA PRO A 271 -3.96 -18.64 2.41
C PRO A 271 -2.91 -18.41 3.49
N ILE A 272 -3.15 -17.44 4.38
CA ILE A 272 -2.25 -17.13 5.50
C ILE A 272 -2.19 -18.37 6.40
N ALA A 273 -1.00 -18.93 6.58
CA ALA A 273 -0.78 -20.05 7.49
C ALA A 273 -1.24 -19.63 8.90
N GLY A 274 -2.28 -20.29 9.44
CA GLY A 274 -2.86 -20.01 10.76
C GLY A 274 -4.22 -19.32 10.77
N LEU A 275 -4.68 -18.73 9.65
CA LEU A 275 -6.03 -18.15 9.54
C LEU A 275 -6.96 -19.12 8.80
N ARG A 276 -7.77 -19.87 9.55
CA ARG A 276 -8.87 -20.68 8.98
C ARG A 276 -9.95 -19.74 8.43
N PHE A 277 -9.87 -19.38 7.16
CA PHE A 277 -10.98 -18.70 6.49
C PHE A 277 -12.15 -19.68 6.32
N GLY A 278 -13.20 -19.51 7.13
CA GLY A 278 -14.47 -20.23 7.05
C GLY A 278 -15.33 -19.84 5.84
N GLY A 279 -14.72 -19.60 4.69
CA GLY A 279 -15.41 -19.25 3.46
C GLY A 279 -16.10 -20.46 2.85
N LYS A 280 -17.43 -20.53 2.95
CA LYS A 280 -18.24 -21.49 2.19
C LYS A 280 -17.94 -21.33 0.69
N VAL A 281 -17.32 -22.35 0.10
CA VAL A 281 -17.18 -22.48 -1.34
C VAL A 281 -18.58 -22.52 -1.95
N SER A 282 -18.96 -21.48 -2.68
CA SER A 282 -20.15 -21.46 -3.52
C SER A 282 -20.02 -22.57 -4.57
N LYS A 283 -20.82 -23.64 -4.42
CA LYS A 283 -20.93 -24.69 -5.43
C LYS A 283 -21.63 -24.11 -6.64
N ASN A 284 -20.85 -23.78 -7.67
CA ASN A 284 -21.38 -23.39 -8.97
C ASN A 284 -21.99 -24.63 -9.64
N LYS A 285 -23.31 -24.80 -9.55
CA LYS A 285 -24.06 -25.84 -10.26
C LYS A 285 -24.27 -25.37 -11.70
N ASN A 286 -23.37 -25.75 -12.61
CA ASN A 286 -23.66 -25.83 -14.04
C ASN A 286 -22.76 -26.89 -14.67
N SER A 287 -23.26 -28.13 -14.69
CA SER A 287 -22.78 -29.19 -15.58
C SER A 287 -23.87 -29.41 -16.63
N PRO A 288 -23.54 -29.42 -17.94
CA PRO A 288 -24.52 -29.74 -18.95
C PRO A 288 -24.75 -31.25 -18.99
N ALA A 289 -26.01 -31.65 -19.02
CA ALA A 289 -26.44 -33.02 -19.23
C ALA A 289 -25.96 -33.50 -20.61
N ARG A 290 -25.14 -34.57 -20.63
CA ARG A 290 -25.05 -35.43 -21.81
C ARG A 290 -26.31 -36.29 -21.85
N ARG A 291 -27.03 -36.24 -22.98
CA ARG A 291 -28.10 -37.19 -23.32
C ARG A 291 -27.55 -38.25 -24.28
N PRO A 292 -28.17 -39.44 -24.28
CA PRO A 292 -27.63 -40.69 -24.84
C PRO A 292 -27.44 -40.66 -26.36
#